data_AF-A0A3A8Z983-F1
#
_entry.id   AF-A0A3A8Z983-F1
#
_cell.length_a   1.000
_cell.length_b   1.000
_cell.length_c   1.000
_cell.angle_alpha   90.00
_cell.angle_beta   90.00
_cell.angle_gamma   90.00
#
_symmetry.space_group_name_H-M   'P 1'
#
loop_
_entity.id
_entity.type
_entity.pdbx_description
1 polymer ?
#
loop_
_entity_poly.entity_id
_entity_poly.type
_entity_poly.pdbx_seq_one_letter_code
_entity_poly.pdbx_strand_id
1 'polypeptide(L)'
;MIKKEEERRTELVEAMQNKKGEFNITFPIGYEVGEKTKRMDICCYLDGLKENNYICFECKRFLKTTITKSHFNKEYYGEGISRFENNEYSSCMPEAGMISFLETGNMDKLKKLMEMKLPEKAMDKRYEDCSLRYLFCYVYRTMHRRKGNNHILSIYHILLDFT
;
A
#
# COMPACT_ATOMS: atom_id res chain seq x y z
N MET A 1 13.61 -20.26 0.04
CA MET A 1 14.60 -19.32 -0.56
C MET A 1 13.95 -17.95 -0.50
N ILE A 2 14.60 -16.94 0.11
CA ILE A 2 14.01 -15.59 0.22
C ILE A 2 14.00 -14.98 -1.19
N LYS A 3 12.82 -14.66 -1.72
CA LYS A 3 12.68 -14.01 -3.02
C LYS A 3 13.20 -12.58 -2.97
N LYS A 4 13.62 -12.06 -4.12
CA LYS A 4 13.90 -10.62 -4.22
C LYS A 4 12.59 -9.85 -4.07
N GLU A 5 12.70 -8.65 -3.52
CA GLU A 5 11.54 -7.77 -3.30
C GLU A 5 10.77 -7.48 -4.59
N GLU A 6 11.50 -7.30 -5.70
CA GLU A 6 10.94 -7.09 -7.02
C GLU A 6 10.15 -8.30 -7.53
N GLU A 7 10.69 -9.51 -7.37
CA GLU A 7 9.98 -10.75 -7.76
C GLU A 7 8.66 -10.88 -7.00
N ARG A 8 8.64 -10.56 -5.70
CA ARG A 8 7.41 -10.59 -4.91
C ARG A 8 6.38 -9.57 -5.39
N ARG A 9 6.81 -8.34 -5.66
CA ARG A 9 5.94 -7.30 -6.22
C ARG A 9 5.37 -7.77 -7.55
N THR A 10 6.18 -8.44 -8.37
CA THR A 10 5.74 -8.94 -9.66
C THR A 10 4.62 -9.97 -9.53
N GLU A 11 4.82 -10.94 -8.63
CA GLU A 11 3.82 -11.97 -8.34
C GLU A 11 2.50 -11.41 -7.81
N LEU A 12 2.55 -10.34 -7.02
CA LEU A 12 1.34 -9.70 -6.49
C LEU A 12 0.49 -9.10 -7.62
N VAL A 13 1.11 -8.40 -8.56
CA VAL A 13 0.37 -7.82 -9.70
C VAL A 13 -0.14 -8.91 -10.62
N GLU A 14 0.66 -9.91 -10.95
CA GLU A 14 0.23 -11.05 -11.77
C GLU A 14 -0.96 -11.78 -11.11
N ALA A 15 -0.91 -11.99 -9.79
CA ALA A 15 -2.03 -12.58 -9.06
C ALA A 15 -3.29 -11.70 -9.15
N MET A 16 -3.16 -10.38 -8.98
CA MET A 16 -4.29 -9.46 -9.12
C MET A 16 -4.86 -9.46 -10.54
N GLN A 17 -4.01 -9.44 -11.57
CA GLN A 17 -4.42 -9.49 -12.98
C GLN A 17 -5.16 -10.78 -13.32
N ASN A 18 -4.61 -11.93 -12.91
CA ASN A 18 -5.17 -13.25 -13.19
C ASN A 18 -6.52 -13.46 -12.50
N LYS A 19 -6.68 -12.92 -11.30
CA LYS A 19 -7.91 -13.07 -10.50
C LYS A 19 -8.95 -11.98 -10.72
N LYS A 20 -8.62 -10.89 -11.41
CA LYS A 20 -9.52 -9.72 -11.51
C LYS A 20 -10.92 -10.08 -12.02
N GLY A 21 -11.02 -11.05 -12.94
CA GLY A 21 -12.30 -11.55 -13.46
C GLY A 21 -13.17 -12.24 -12.41
N GLU A 22 -12.57 -12.96 -11.45
CA GLU A 22 -13.28 -13.61 -10.34
C GLU A 22 -13.99 -12.57 -9.44
N PHE A 23 -13.47 -11.35 -9.40
CA PHE A 23 -13.98 -10.24 -8.59
C PHE A 23 -14.76 -9.19 -9.40
N ASN A 24 -15.15 -9.51 -10.65
CA ASN A 24 -15.84 -8.58 -11.56
C ASN A 24 -15.08 -7.28 -11.81
N ILE A 25 -13.75 -7.30 -11.71
CA ILE A 25 -12.90 -6.15 -12.00
C ILE A 25 -12.61 -6.10 -13.50
N THR A 26 -13.14 -5.06 -14.17
CA THR A 26 -13.02 -4.88 -15.62
C THR A 26 -11.88 -3.93 -16.01
N PHE A 27 -11.45 -3.06 -15.10
CA PHE A 27 -10.38 -2.10 -15.38
C PHE A 27 -9.00 -2.76 -15.55
N PRO A 28 -8.08 -2.11 -16.28
CA PRO A 28 -6.68 -2.53 -16.35
C PRO A 28 -5.99 -2.47 -14.98
N ILE A 29 -5.14 -3.46 -14.70
CA ILE A 29 -4.23 -3.50 -13.56
C ILE A 29 -2.81 -3.65 -14.11
N GLY A 30 -1.86 -2.84 -13.66
CA GLY A 30 -0.47 -2.90 -14.13
C GLY A 30 0.51 -2.13 -13.25
N TYR A 31 1.74 -2.00 -13.73
CA TYR A 31 2.78 -1.15 -13.13
C TYR A 31 2.88 0.16 -13.91
N GLU A 32 3.26 1.25 -13.25
CA GLU A 32 3.87 2.38 -13.97
C GLU A 32 5.37 2.41 -13.71
N VAL A 33 6.12 2.36 -14.81
CA VAL A 33 7.52 2.76 -14.83
C VAL A 33 7.50 4.27 -15.07
N GLY A 34 7.40 5.06 -14.01
CA GLY A 34 7.52 6.51 -14.13
C GLY A 34 8.89 6.92 -14.68
N GLU A 35 8.99 8.07 -15.32
CA GLU A 35 10.28 8.62 -15.75
C GLU A 35 11.22 8.80 -14.54
N LYS A 36 12.34 8.06 -14.57
CA LYS A 36 13.56 8.16 -13.76
C LYS A 36 13.50 8.13 -12.23
N THR A 37 12.37 8.31 -11.53
CA THR A 37 12.37 8.27 -10.04
C THR A 37 11.08 7.84 -9.34
N LYS A 38 9.93 7.70 -10.03
CA LYS A 38 8.65 7.34 -9.39
C LYS A 38 8.25 5.93 -9.78
N ARG A 39 8.63 4.94 -8.96
CA ARG A 39 8.18 3.55 -9.10
C ARG A 39 6.79 3.43 -8.51
N MET A 40 5.80 3.01 -9.30
CA MET A 40 4.48 2.64 -8.82
C MET A 40 4.34 1.13 -8.85
N ASP A 41 3.97 0.52 -7.73
CA ASP A 41 3.97 -0.94 -7.65
C ASP A 41 2.73 -1.56 -8.30
N ILE A 42 1.52 -1.07 -7.98
CA ILE A 42 0.29 -1.58 -8.59
C ILE A 42 -0.68 -0.43 -8.87
N CYS A 43 -1.19 -0.33 -10.09
CA CYS A 43 -2.12 0.70 -10.54
C CYS A 43 -3.40 0.05 -11.09
N CYS A 44 -4.55 0.51 -10.62
CA CYS A 44 -5.88 0.10 -11.08
C CYS A 44 -6.56 1.26 -11.81
N TYR A 45 -6.64 1.21 -13.14
CA TYR A 45 -7.07 2.35 -13.99
C TYR A 45 -8.58 2.37 -14.23
N LEU A 46 -9.31 3.13 -13.41
CA LEU A 46 -10.77 3.09 -13.38
C LEU A 46 -11.44 3.57 -14.69
N ASP A 47 -10.81 4.50 -15.40
CA ASP A 47 -11.33 5.12 -16.63
C ASP A 47 -10.62 4.66 -17.92
N GLY A 48 -9.98 3.49 -17.92
CA GLY A 48 -9.38 2.93 -19.15
C GLY A 48 -8.19 3.72 -19.70
N LEU A 49 -7.29 4.18 -18.81
CA LEU A 49 -5.96 4.82 -19.07
C LEU A 49 -5.88 6.35 -19.01
N LYS A 50 -6.82 7.08 -18.39
CA LYS A 50 -6.55 8.49 -18.03
C LYS A 50 -5.40 8.56 -17.01
N GLU A 51 -4.37 9.33 -17.33
CA GLU A 51 -3.08 9.42 -16.60
C GLU A 51 -3.19 9.80 -15.11
N ASN A 52 -4.33 10.32 -14.64
CA ASN A 52 -4.51 10.73 -13.24
C ASN A 52 -5.73 10.09 -12.56
N ASN A 53 -6.36 9.06 -13.13
CA ASN A 53 -7.51 8.38 -12.53
C ASN A 53 -7.24 6.89 -12.29
N TYR A 54 -6.53 6.59 -11.20
CA TYR A 54 -6.21 5.22 -10.80
C TYR A 54 -6.06 5.08 -9.29
N ILE A 55 -6.34 3.89 -8.77
CA ILE A 55 -5.97 3.52 -7.39
C ILE A 55 -4.56 2.94 -7.43
N CYS A 56 -3.64 3.51 -6.65
CA CYS A 56 -2.27 3.03 -6.54
C CYS A 56 -2.08 2.27 -5.22
N PHE A 57 -1.40 1.13 -5.31
CA PHE A 57 -0.87 0.40 -4.17
C PHE A 57 0.65 0.47 -4.19
N GLU A 58 1.25 0.90 -3.08
CA GLU A 58 2.68 0.83 -2.82
C GLU A 58 3.00 -0.43 -2.00
N CYS A 59 4.05 -1.13 -2.35
CA CYS A 59 4.44 -2.38 -1.72
C CYS A 59 5.69 -2.20 -0.86
N LYS A 60 5.68 -2.69 0.37
CA LYS A 60 6.84 -2.63 1.29
C LYS A 60 7.15 -3.99 1.87
N ARG A 61 8.40 -4.42 1.69
CA ARG A 61 8.90 -5.68 2.24
C ARG A 61 9.33 -5.53 3.69
N PHE A 62 8.94 -6.49 4.51
CA PHE A 62 9.44 -6.66 5.87
C PHE A 62 10.20 -7.98 6.02
N LEU A 63 11.33 -7.90 6.71
CA LEU A 63 12.14 -9.01 7.18
C LEU A 63 12.22 -8.99 8.70
N LYS A 64 12.63 -10.08 9.33
CA LYS A 64 12.77 -10.18 10.80
C LYS A 64 13.58 -9.01 11.38
N THR A 65 14.61 -8.57 10.67
CA THR A 65 15.51 -7.47 11.06
C THR A 65 14.94 -6.08 10.81
N THR A 66 13.90 -5.95 9.98
CA THR A 66 13.34 -4.66 9.57
C THR A 66 11.99 -4.35 10.22
N ILE A 67 11.45 -5.23 11.07
CA ILE A 67 10.28 -4.94 11.92
C ILE A 67 10.70 -3.99 13.06
N THR A 68 10.99 -2.74 12.73
CA THR A 68 11.47 -1.72 13.67
C THR A 68 10.82 -0.37 13.40
N LYS A 69 10.75 0.48 14.43
CA LYS A 69 10.22 1.85 14.31
C LYS A 69 10.99 2.69 13.30
N SER A 70 12.31 2.55 13.27
CA SER A 70 13.19 3.31 12.36
C SER A 70 12.90 2.95 10.90
N HIS A 71 12.84 1.65 10.59
CA HIS A 71 12.51 1.19 9.25
C HIS A 71 11.09 1.59 8.83
N PHE A 72 10.11 1.48 9.71
CA PHE A 72 8.75 1.99 9.44
C PHE A 72 8.78 3.47 9.06
N ASN A 73 9.44 4.31 9.87
CA ASN A 73 9.46 5.76 9.63
C ASN A 73 10.16 6.10 8.31
N LYS A 74 11.26 5.42 8.01
CA LYS A 74 12.07 5.68 6.81
C LYS A 74 11.39 5.14 5.55
N GLU A 75 11.06 3.86 5.52
CA GLU A 75 10.64 3.19 4.29
C GLU A 75 9.11 3.18 4.13
N TYR A 76 8.38 2.80 5.18
CA TYR A 76 6.93 2.64 5.09
C TYR A 76 6.20 3.98 5.02
N TYR A 77 6.54 4.89 5.93
CA TYR A 77 6.02 6.25 5.92
C TYR A 77 6.78 7.13 4.92
N GLY A 78 8.10 7.26 5.09
CA GLY A 78 8.93 8.21 4.36
C GLY A 78 9.01 7.98 2.85
N GLU A 79 8.97 6.74 2.38
CA GLU A 79 9.03 6.37 0.96
C GLU A 79 7.76 5.67 0.45
N GLY A 80 6.70 5.65 1.25
CA GLY A 80 5.40 5.06 0.89
C GLY A 80 4.27 6.07 1.09
N ILE A 81 3.75 6.15 2.32
CA ILE A 81 2.63 7.05 2.68
C ILE A 81 2.88 8.50 2.24
N SER A 82 4.09 9.02 2.48
CA SER A 82 4.45 10.41 2.18
C SER A 82 4.27 10.78 0.70
N ARG A 83 4.51 9.84 -0.22
CA ARG A 83 4.39 10.06 -1.67
C ARG A 83 2.93 10.27 -2.06
N PHE A 84 2.00 9.56 -1.40
CA PHE A 84 0.58 9.85 -1.55
C PHE A 84 0.22 11.23 -0.99
N GLU A 85 0.72 11.58 0.20
CA GLU A 85 0.50 12.90 0.81
C GLU A 85 1.04 14.04 -0.08
N ASN A 86 2.13 13.80 -0.81
CA ASN A 86 2.78 14.77 -1.70
C ASN A 86 2.16 14.83 -3.11
N ASN A 87 1.09 14.07 -3.40
CA ASN A 87 0.50 13.95 -4.75
C ASN A 87 1.48 13.43 -5.81
N GLU A 88 2.36 12.50 -5.44
CA GLU A 88 3.26 11.88 -6.41
C GLU A 88 2.57 10.82 -7.26
N TYR A 89 1.42 10.31 -6.80
CA TYR A 89 0.48 9.46 -7.54
C TYR A 89 -0.82 10.22 -7.84
N SER A 90 -1.84 9.51 -8.35
CA SER A 90 -3.15 10.08 -8.67
C SER A 90 -3.65 11.02 -7.57
N SER A 91 -3.74 12.30 -7.92
CA SER A 91 -3.95 13.40 -6.97
C SER A 91 -5.43 13.65 -6.67
N CYS A 92 -6.31 13.20 -7.57
CA CYS A 92 -7.76 13.30 -7.41
C CYS A 92 -8.38 12.06 -6.78
N MET A 93 -7.65 10.93 -6.71
CA MET A 93 -8.20 9.70 -6.16
C MET A 93 -8.26 9.72 -4.63
N PRO A 94 -9.45 9.49 -4.04
CA PRO A 94 -9.65 9.53 -2.59
C PRO A 94 -9.17 8.25 -1.89
N GLU A 95 -8.76 7.23 -2.65
CA GLU A 95 -8.37 5.92 -2.16
C GLU A 95 -7.01 5.50 -2.71
N ALA A 96 -6.23 4.88 -1.84
CA ALA A 96 -4.93 4.30 -2.13
C ALA A 96 -4.66 3.08 -1.24
N GLY A 97 -3.61 2.32 -1.54
CA GLY A 97 -3.21 1.17 -0.75
C GLY A 97 -1.73 1.10 -0.43
N MET A 98 -1.43 0.42 0.67
CA MET A 98 -0.10 0.01 1.07
C MET A 98 -0.13 -1.50 1.34
N ILE A 99 0.57 -2.29 0.53
CA ILE A 99 0.70 -3.73 0.75
C ILE A 99 2.03 -4.00 1.45
N SER A 100 1.96 -4.55 2.65
CA SER A 100 3.12 -4.90 3.46
C SER A 100 3.27 -6.40 3.40
N PHE A 101 4.40 -6.93 2.99
CA PHE A 101 4.60 -8.38 2.95
C PHE A 101 5.78 -8.81 3.81
N LEU A 102 5.54 -9.77 4.68
CA LEU A 102 6.52 -10.31 5.61
C LEU A 102 7.14 -11.59 5.03
N GLU A 103 8.43 -11.55 4.69
CA GLU A 103 9.14 -12.72 4.12
C GLU A 103 9.88 -13.53 5.19
N THR A 104 10.22 -12.92 6.32
CA THR A 104 10.82 -13.59 7.48
C THR A 104 10.42 -12.85 8.75
N GLY A 105 10.25 -13.55 9.86
CA GLY A 105 10.00 -12.92 11.17
C GLY A 105 8.71 -13.40 11.82
N ASN A 106 7.98 -12.47 12.44
CA ASN A 106 6.76 -12.79 13.17
C ASN A 106 5.69 -11.73 12.85
N MET A 107 4.54 -12.19 12.36
CA MET A 107 3.46 -11.32 11.92
C MET A 107 2.86 -10.51 13.07
N ASP A 108 2.72 -11.06 14.27
CA ASP A 108 2.21 -10.31 15.43
C ASP A 108 3.10 -9.12 15.79
N LYS A 109 4.42 -9.24 15.62
CA LYS A 109 5.35 -8.13 15.82
C LYS A 109 5.15 -7.03 14.76
N LEU A 110 4.96 -7.41 13.50
CA LEU A 110 4.66 -6.46 12.43
C LEU A 110 3.31 -5.78 12.67
N LYS A 111 2.29 -6.56 13.03
CA LYS A 111 0.96 -6.08 13.40
C LYS A 111 1.04 -5.01 14.49
N LYS A 112 1.66 -5.34 15.63
CA LYS A 112 1.84 -4.40 16.76
C LYS A 112 2.62 -3.15 16.36
N LEU A 113 3.61 -3.28 15.47
CA LEU A 113 4.32 -2.14 14.92
C LEU A 113 3.39 -1.23 14.12
N MET A 114 2.56 -1.80 13.23
CA MET A 114 1.59 -1.03 12.42
C MET A 114 0.54 -0.35 13.30
N GLU A 115 -0.09 -1.07 14.21
CA GLU A 115 -1.13 -0.54 15.13
C GLU A 115 -0.61 0.63 15.96
N MET A 116 0.66 0.57 16.38
CA MET A 116 1.32 1.65 17.12
C MET A 116 1.66 2.84 16.22
N LYS A 117 2.10 2.60 14.97
CA LYS A 117 2.74 3.64 14.14
C LYS A 117 1.82 4.31 13.13
N LEU A 118 0.82 3.62 12.60
CA LEU A 118 -0.15 4.19 11.67
C LEU A 118 -0.87 5.42 12.25
N PRO A 119 -1.37 5.40 13.50
CA PRO A 119 -1.96 6.58 14.14
C PRO A 119 -1.04 7.79 14.21
N GLU A 120 0.27 7.62 14.41
CA GLU A 120 1.17 8.76 14.64
C GLU A 120 1.23 9.72 13.44
N LYS A 121 0.86 9.23 12.25
CA LYS A 121 0.94 9.96 10.98
C LYS A 121 -0.42 10.19 10.31
N ALA A 122 -1.47 9.55 10.80
CA ALA A 122 -2.83 9.71 10.30
C ALA A 122 -3.52 10.96 10.87
N MET A 123 -4.53 11.43 10.16
CA MET A 123 -5.49 12.40 10.69
C MET A 123 -6.15 11.85 11.97
N ASP A 124 -6.39 12.74 12.94
CA ASP A 124 -6.99 12.45 14.24
C ASP A 124 -6.27 11.40 15.11
N LYS A 125 -5.06 11.00 14.70
CA LYS A 125 -4.25 9.96 15.33
C LYS A 125 -4.99 8.64 15.53
N ARG A 126 -5.64 8.15 14.48
CA ARG A 126 -6.42 6.90 14.50
C ARG A 126 -6.18 6.06 13.26
N TYR A 127 -6.45 4.76 13.39
CA TYR A 127 -6.70 3.84 12.28
C TYR A 127 -8.06 3.16 12.49
N GLU A 128 -8.66 2.66 11.41
CA GLU A 128 -9.83 1.77 11.42
C GLU A 128 -9.35 0.35 11.12
N ASP A 129 -9.78 -0.64 11.91
CA ASP A 129 -9.58 -2.05 11.58
C ASP A 129 -10.71 -2.50 10.64
N CYS A 130 -10.37 -2.76 9.38
CA CYS A 130 -11.29 -3.19 8.34
C CYS A 130 -11.24 -4.70 8.10
N SER A 131 -10.50 -5.48 8.90
CA SER A 131 -10.23 -6.89 8.65
C SER A 131 -11.52 -7.72 8.51
N LEU A 132 -12.51 -7.47 9.38
CA LEU A 132 -13.82 -8.14 9.31
C LEU A 132 -14.60 -7.78 8.05
N ARG A 133 -14.54 -6.52 7.60
CA ARG A 133 -15.26 -6.05 6.40
C ARG A 133 -14.74 -6.76 5.15
N TYR A 134 -13.44 -6.99 5.07
CA TYR A 134 -12.81 -7.62 3.91
C TYR A 134 -12.64 -9.13 4.05
N LEU A 135 -13.09 -9.73 5.16
CA LEU A 135 -12.87 -11.15 5.48
C LEU A 135 -11.40 -11.57 5.32
N PHE A 136 -10.49 -10.64 5.63
CA PHE A 136 -9.05 -10.81 5.48
C PHE A 136 -8.35 -10.22 6.70
N CYS A 137 -7.42 -10.98 7.29
CA CYS A 137 -6.71 -10.53 8.48
C CYS A 137 -5.83 -9.31 8.16
N TYR A 138 -5.76 -8.38 9.11
CA TYR A 138 -4.80 -7.26 9.09
C TYR A 138 -5.01 -6.29 7.93
N VAL A 139 -6.25 -5.85 7.75
CA VAL A 139 -6.57 -4.72 6.88
C VAL A 139 -6.87 -3.52 7.75
N TYR A 140 -6.04 -2.49 7.69
CA TYR A 140 -6.27 -1.22 8.38
C TYR A 140 -6.56 -0.12 7.38
N ARG A 141 -7.22 0.94 7.85
CA ARG A 141 -7.40 2.16 7.08
C ARG A 141 -6.98 3.36 7.90
N THR A 142 -6.20 4.26 7.29
CA THR A 142 -5.91 5.58 7.85
C THR A 142 -6.42 6.67 6.90
N MET A 143 -6.66 7.85 7.46
CA MET A 143 -6.99 9.05 6.68
C MET A 143 -5.80 10.01 6.70
N HIS A 144 -5.49 10.60 5.55
CA HIS A 144 -4.39 11.52 5.36
C HIS A 144 -4.87 12.77 4.61
N ARG A 145 -4.20 13.90 4.83
CA ARG A 145 -4.44 15.13 4.07
C ARG A 145 -3.35 15.30 3.04
N ARG A 146 -3.74 15.40 1.77
CA ARG A 146 -2.81 15.71 0.67
C ARG A 146 -2.35 17.16 0.77
N LYS A 147 -1.05 17.38 0.56
CA LYS A 147 -0.44 18.71 0.54
C LYS A 147 -0.87 19.44 -0.74
N GLY A 148 -1.03 20.76 -0.68
CA GLY A 148 -1.30 21.59 -1.87
C GLY A 148 -2.75 21.60 -2.37
N ASN A 149 -3.52 20.50 -2.26
CA ASN A 149 -4.94 20.46 -2.67
C ASN A 149 -5.93 20.17 -1.52
N ASN A 150 -5.43 19.88 -0.31
CA ASN A 150 -6.22 19.61 0.90
C ASN A 150 -7.23 18.46 0.80
N HIS A 151 -7.18 17.64 -0.26
CA HIS A 151 -8.04 16.48 -0.41
C HIS A 151 -7.74 15.44 0.67
N ILE A 152 -8.81 14.80 1.15
CA ILE A 152 -8.71 13.69 2.11
C ILE A 152 -8.45 12.41 1.31
N LEU A 153 -7.45 11.67 1.75
CA LEU A 153 -7.06 10.39 1.19
C LEU A 153 -7.26 9.28 2.24
N SER A 154 -7.94 8.22 1.86
CA SER A 154 -7.98 6.97 2.60
C SER A 154 -6.89 6.04 2.09
N ILE A 155 -5.99 5.59 2.97
CA ILE A 155 -4.97 4.60 2.65
C ILE A 155 -5.33 3.29 3.35
N TYR A 156 -5.49 2.23 2.56
CA TYR A 156 -5.71 0.88 3.07
C TYR A 156 -4.38 0.15 3.23
N HIS A 157 -4.06 -0.30 4.44
CA HIS A 157 -2.86 -1.03 4.80
C HIS A 157 -3.19 -2.52 4.89
N ILE A 158 -2.64 -3.31 3.97
CA ILE A 158 -2.87 -4.76 3.90
C ILE A 158 -1.57 -5.46 4.29
N LEU A 159 -1.60 -6.36 5.26
CA LEU A 159 -0.43 -7.14 5.65
C LEU A 159 -0.56 -8.58 5.14
N LEU A 160 0.47 -9.06 4.44
CA LEU A 160 0.55 -10.40 3.89
C LEU A 160 1.68 -11.18 4.58
N ASP A 161 1.40 -12.41 4.98
CA ASP A 161 2.37 -13.32 5.60
C ASP A 161 2.91 -14.31 4.55
N PHE A 162 4.21 -14.28 4.30
CA PHE A 162 4.93 -15.21 3.42
C PHE A 162 6.09 -15.90 4.15
N THR A 163 6.07 -15.91 5.50
CA THR A 163 7.13 -16.50 6.32
C THR A 163 7.28 -18.00 6.20
#